data_AF-A0A379ZLS0-F1
#
_entry.id   AF-A0A379ZLS0-F1
#
_cell.length_a   1.000
_cell.length_b   1.000
_cell.length_c   1.000
_cell.angle_alpha   90.00
_cell.angle_beta   90.00
_cell.angle_gamma   90.00
#
_symmetry.space_group_name_H-M   'P 1'
#
loop_
_entity.id
_entity.type
_entity.pdbx_description
1 polymer ?
#
loop_
_entity_poly.entity_id
_entity_poly.type
_entity_poly.pdbx_seq_one_letter_code
_entity_poly.pdbx_strand_id
1 'polypeptide(L)' 'MSNVDFTTSANPETLATEVACLKATLTLILKSIGQADAGKVIINMERFIAQIEDPTQAEIFKNSIQQIKHAYRQ' A
#
# COMPACT_ATOMS: atom_id res chain seq x y z
N MET A 1 18.47 11.88 -14.46
CA MET A 1 17.66 10.92 -13.69
C MET A 1 17.48 9.70 -14.58
N SER A 2 17.94 8.54 -14.14
CA SER A 2 17.77 7.27 -14.85
C SER A 2 16.28 7.02 -15.12
N ASN A 3 15.92 6.71 -16.36
CA ASN A 3 14.56 6.32 -16.73
C ASN A 3 14.29 4.93 -16.14
N VAL A 4 13.81 4.88 -14.90
CA VAL A 4 13.42 3.62 -14.27
C VAL A 4 12.05 3.26 -14.84
N ASP A 5 11.98 2.10 -15.49
CA ASP A 5 10.74 1.56 -16.02
C ASP A 5 9.95 0.90 -14.88
N PHE A 6 8.78 1.47 -14.57
CA PHE A 6 7.83 0.95 -13.58
C PHE A 6 6.57 0.36 -14.25
N THR A 7 6.68 -0.07 -15.51
CA THR A 7 5.60 -0.78 -16.18
C THR A 7 5.21 -2.02 -15.39
N THR A 8 3.90 -2.24 -15.29
CA THR A 8 3.32 -3.41 -14.66
C THR A 8 2.88 -4.41 -15.73
N SER A 9 2.84 -5.69 -15.38
CA SER A 9 2.35 -6.71 -16.32
C SER A 9 0.90 -6.47 -16.75
N ALA A 10 0.60 -6.69 -18.04
CA ALA A 10 -0.78 -6.72 -18.55
C ALA A 10 -1.52 -8.03 -18.18
N ASN A 11 -0.78 -9.05 -17.74
CA ASN A 11 -1.37 -10.29 -17.24
C ASN A 11 -1.88 -10.08 -15.79
N PRO A 12 -3.18 -10.31 -15.51
CA PRO A 12 -3.76 -10.03 -14.20
C PRO A 12 -3.14 -10.80 -13.03
N GLU A 13 -2.73 -12.06 -13.23
CA GLU A 13 -2.11 -12.88 -12.19
C GLU A 13 -0.73 -12.35 -11.79
N THR A 14 0.05 -11.93 -12.80
CA THR A 14 1.36 -11.32 -12.60
C THR A 14 1.22 -9.96 -11.93
N LEU A 15 0.28 -9.12 -12.39
CA LEU A 15 -0.03 -7.83 -11.78
C LEU A 15 -0.47 -7.98 -10.31
N ALA A 16 -1.30 -8.97 -10.00
CA ALA A 16 -1.71 -9.26 -8.63
C ALA A 16 -0.52 -9.63 -7.74
N THR A 17 0.43 -10.38 -8.29
CA THR A 17 1.68 -10.74 -7.60
C THR A 17 2.57 -9.52 -7.37
N GLU A 18 2.72 -8.65 -8.37
CA GLU A 18 3.44 -7.36 -8.22
C GLU A 18 2.82 -6.51 -7.10
N VAL A 19 1.49 -6.39 -7.07
CA VAL A 19 0.77 -5.67 -6.01
C VAL A 19 0.98 -6.31 -4.64
N ALA A 20 0.99 -7.65 -4.54
CA ALA A 20 1.30 -8.35 -3.29
C ALA A 20 2.72 -8.05 -2.80
N CYS A 21 3.70 -8.04 -3.71
CA CYS A 21 5.09 -7.67 -3.40
C CYS A 21 5.22 -6.21 -2.95
N LEU A 22 4.46 -5.28 -3.54
CA LEU A 22 4.43 -3.89 -3.10
C LEU A 22 3.84 -3.74 -1.69
N LYS A 23 2.76 -4.46 -1.37
CA LYS A 23 2.20 -4.49 -0.01
C LYS A 23 3.21 -5.02 1.00
N ALA A 24 3.95 -6.07 0.66
CA ALA A 24 5.01 -6.62 1.49
C ALA A 24 6.15 -5.62 1.70
N THR A 25 6.62 -4.98 0.63
CA THR A 25 7.65 -3.93 0.68
C THR A 25 7.24 -2.78 1.61
N LEU A 26 6.03 -2.26 1.47
CA LEU A 26 5.52 -1.20 2.34
C LEU A 26 5.41 -1.67 3.80
N THR A 27 4.98 -2.92 4.03
CA THR A 27 4.94 -3.49 5.38
C THR A 27 6.34 -3.54 6.01
N LEU A 28 7.37 -3.96 5.26
CA LEU A 28 8.75 -4.00 5.73
C LEU A 28 9.29 -2.60 6.04
N ILE A 29 8.97 -1.61 5.20
CA ILE A 29 9.33 -0.21 5.46
C ILE A 29 8.67 0.27 6.76
N LEU A 30 7.37 0.03 6.96
CA LEU A 30 6.65 0.41 8.18
C LEU A 30 7.24 -0.25 9.43
N LYS A 31 7.70 -1.50 9.35
CA LYS A 31 8.40 -2.20 10.44
C LYS A 31 9.80 -1.66 10.72
N SER A 32 10.44 -1.06 9.71
CA SER A 32 11.81 -0.56 9.80
C SER A 32 11.90 0.87 10.34
N ILE A 33 10.79 1.62 10.32
CA ILE A 33 10.73 2.98 10.85
C ILE A 33 10.20 3.00 12.30
N GLY A 34 10.43 4.10 13.01
CA GLY A 34 9.95 4.27 14.38
C GLY A 34 8.42 4.14 14.48
N GLN A 35 7.93 3.54 15.57
CA GLN A 35 6.50 3.25 15.79
C GLN A 35 5.61 4.48 15.62
N ALA A 36 6.04 5.65 16.13
CA ALA A 36 5.29 6.89 16.01
C ALA A 36 5.14 7.32 14.54
N ASP A 37 6.18 7.17 13.73
CA ASP A 37 6.16 7.55 12.33
C ASP A 37 5.39 6.54 11.47
N ALA A 38 5.50 5.25 11.77
CA ALA A 38 4.63 4.22 11.17
C ALA A 38 3.14 4.52 11.44
N GLY A 39 2.80 4.90 12.67
CA GLY A 39 1.44 5.32 13.04
C GLY A 39 0.95 6.51 12.23
N LYS A 40 1.79 7.55 12.07
CA LYS A 40 1.46 8.72 11.24
C LYS A 40 1.22 8.36 9.78
N VAL A 41 2.06 7.49 9.21
CA VAL A 41 1.92 7.05 7.81
C VAL A 41 0.58 6.33 7.61
N ILE A 42 0.21 5.41 8.51
CA ILE A 42 -1.08 4.71 8.46
C ILE A 42 -2.26 5.68 8.55
N ILE A 43 -2.23 6.62 9.50
CA ILE A 43 -3.30 7.64 9.65
C ILE A 43 -3.42 8.52 8.40
N ASN A 44 -2.29 8.90 7.79
CA ASN A 44 -2.30 9.70 6.56
C ASN A 44 -2.90 8.94 5.38
N MET A 45 -2.61 7.63 5.25
CA MET A 45 -3.24 6.78 4.23
C MET A 45 -4.75 6.64 4.46
N GLU A 46 -5.19 6.43 5.70
CA GLU A 46 -6.63 6.39 6.05
C GLU A 46 -7.34 7.72 5.75
N ARG A 47 -6.69 8.86 6.04
CA ARG A 47 -7.22 10.18 5.69
C ARG A 47 -7.31 10.40 4.18
N PHE A 48 -6.31 9.93 3.43
CA PHE A 48 -6.31 10.03 1.98
C PHE A 48 -7.45 9.19 1.36
N ILE A 49 -7.68 7.96 1.86
CA ILE A 49 -8.81 7.13 1.43
C ILE A 49 -10.15 7.85 1.57
N ALA A 50 -10.34 8.59 2.67
CA ALA A 50 -11.57 9.37 2.89
C ALA A 50 -11.76 10.55 1.92
N GLN A 51 -10.72 10.92 1.17
CA GLN A 51 -10.75 11.99 0.15
C GLN A 51 -10.90 11.44 -1.27
N ILE A 52 -10.91 10.13 -1.46
CA ILE A 52 -11.08 9.52 -2.79
C ILE A 52 -12.55 9.63 -3.18
N GLU A 53 -12.81 10.27 -4.33
CA GLU A 53 -14.16 10.48 -4.85
C GLU A 53 -14.81 9.19 -5.39
N ASP A 54 -14.02 8.32 -6.02
CA ASP A 54 -14.50 7.04 -6.53
C ASP A 54 -14.64 6.03 -5.37
N PRO A 55 -15.87 5.64 -5.00
CA PRO A 55 -16.09 4.73 -3.88
C PRO A 55 -15.46 3.35 -4.11
N THR A 56 -15.32 2.92 -5.37
CA THR A 56 -14.70 1.63 -5.71
C THR A 56 -13.21 1.67 -5.42
N GLN A 57 -12.53 2.74 -5.85
CA GLN A 57 -11.11 2.94 -5.57
C GLN A 57 -10.86 3.11 -4.07
N ALA A 58 -11.71 3.86 -3.37
CA ALA A 58 -11.61 4.05 -1.93
C ALA A 58 -11.68 2.70 -1.19
N GLU A 59 -12.62 1.84 -1.56
CA GLU A 59 -12.80 0.53 -0.92
C GLU A 59 -11.65 -0.45 -1.26
N ILE A 60 -11.18 -0.47 -2.51
CA ILE A 60 -10.00 -1.29 -2.90
C ILE A 60 -8.76 -0.86 -2.11
N PHE A 61 -8.54 0.45 -1.99
CA PHE A 61 -7.38 0.96 -1.26
C PHE A 61 -7.50 0.70 0.24
N LYS A 62 -8.68 0.91 0.82
CA LYS A 62 -8.98 0.57 2.22
C LYS A 62 -8.67 -0.89 2.53
N ASN A 63 -9.13 -1.82 1.70
CA ASN A 63 -8.86 -3.24 1.86
C ASN A 63 -7.35 -3.55 1.79
N SER A 64 -6.62 -2.88 0.90
CA SER A 64 -5.17 -3.02 0.79
C SER A 64 -4.42 -2.51 2.03
N ILE A 65 -4.82 -1.35 2.57
CA ILE A 65 -4.23 -0.79 3.80
C ILE A 65 -4.54 -1.66 5.01
N GLN A 66 -5.74 -2.26 5.10
CA GLN A 66 -6.08 -3.18 6.18
C GLN A 66 -5.16 -4.41 6.19
N GLN A 67 -4.86 -4.99 5.03
CA GLN A 67 -3.91 -6.11 4.92
C GLN A 67 -2.50 -5.71 5.40
N ILE A 68 -2.01 -4.55 4.98
CA ILE A 68 -0.71 -4.01 5.41
C ILE A 68 -0.69 -3.75 6.92
N LYS A 69 -1.73 -3.11 7.45
CA LYS A 69 -1.87 -2.80 8.88
C LYS A 69 -1.92 -4.07 9.74
N HIS A 70 -2.55 -5.13 9.24
CA HIS A 70 -2.54 -6.43 9.90
C HIS A 70 -1.13 -7.04 9.90
N ALA A 71 -0.47 -7.12 8.75
CA ALA A 71 0.87 -7.67 8.62
C ALA A 71 1.95 -6.87 9.39
N TYR A 72 1.79 -5.56 9.50
CA TYR A 72 2.66 -4.68 10.30
C TYR A 72 2.59 -4.99 11.81
N ARG A 73 1.40 -5.35 12.31
CA ARG A 73 1.15 -5.59 13.74
C ARG A 73 1.59 -6.97 14.23
N GLN A 74 1.76 -7.92 13.32
CA GLN A 74 2.36 -9.23 13.61
C GLN A 74 3.88 -9.07 13.76
#